data_AF-A0A2Z5UX22-F1
#
_entry.id   AF-A0A2Z5UX22-F1
#
_cell.length_a   1.000
_cell.length_b   1.000
_cell.length_c   1.000
_cell.angle_alpha   90.00
_cell.angle_beta   90.00
_cell.angle_gamma   90.00
#
_symmetry.space_group_name_H-M   'P 1'
#
loop_
_entity.id
_entity.type
_entity.pdbx_description
1 polymer ?
#
loop_
_entity_poly.entity_id
_entity_poly.type
_entity_poly.pdbx_seq_one_letter_code
_entity_poly.pdbx_strand_id
1 'polypeptide(L)'
;MSDLDQALRRLATLPAPSGLATIDDKVLAGVAASRREAAAGSRLTGFAAALALAVGIAGGGLAGGEPATAQPLSPFAPDNLLAPSTLLDVHP
;
A
#
# COMPACT_ATOMS: atom_id res chain seq x y z
N MET A 1 -27.30 -41.66 -17.30
CA MET A 1 -27.35 -40.49 -16.39
C MET A 1 -26.40 -40.77 -15.24
N SER A 2 -25.63 -39.78 -14.79
CA SER A 2 -24.57 -40.02 -13.79
C SER A 2 -25.16 -40.26 -12.39
N ASP A 3 -24.44 -40.95 -11.51
CA ASP A 3 -24.86 -41.14 -10.11
C ASP A 3 -25.08 -39.79 -9.39
N LEU A 4 -24.32 -38.77 -9.79
CA LEU A 4 -24.48 -37.40 -9.30
C LEU A 4 -25.83 -36.81 -9.70
N ASP A 5 -26.28 -37.01 -10.95
CA ASP A 5 -27.60 -36.55 -11.38
C ASP A 5 -28.71 -37.22 -10.59
N GLN A 6 -28.54 -38.50 -10.26
CA GLN A 6 -29.51 -39.24 -9.44
C GLN A 6 -29.53 -38.74 -7.99
N ALA A 7 -28.36 -38.44 -7.42
CA ALA A 7 -28.24 -37.85 -6.08
C ALA A 7 -28.86 -36.44 -6.02
N LEU A 8 -28.63 -35.61 -7.03
CA LEU A 8 -29.22 -34.26 -7.12
C LEU A 8 -30.74 -34.32 -7.30
N ARG A 9 -31.25 -35.24 -8.12
CA ARG A 9 -32.70 -35.46 -8.26
C ARG A 9 -33.34 -35.91 -6.95
N ARG A 10 -32.68 -36.76 -6.17
CA ARG A 10 -33.16 -37.14 -4.83
C ARG A 10 -33.16 -35.94 -3.89
N LEU A 11 -32.08 -35.17 -3.87
CA LEU A 11 -31.97 -33.96 -3.05
C LEU A 11 -33.07 -32.94 -3.37
N ALA A 12 -33.42 -32.77 -4.65
CA ALA A 12 -34.49 -31.86 -5.08
C ALA A 12 -35.89 -32.24 -4.57
N THR A 13 -36.09 -33.50 -4.17
CA THR A 13 -37.37 -33.96 -3.60
C THR A 13 -37.46 -33.77 -2.08
N LEU A 14 -36.35 -33.40 -1.43
CA LEU A 14 -36.34 -33.17 0.02
C LEU A 14 -36.90 -31.78 0.35
N PRO A 15 -37.64 -31.65 1.47
CA PRO A 15 -38.13 -30.36 1.92
C PRO A 15 -36.96 -29.43 2.28
N ALA A 16 -37.12 -28.15 1.93
CA ALA A 16 -36.12 -27.14 2.23
C ALA A 16 -35.92 -27.01 3.76
N PRO A 17 -34.67 -27.05 4.26
CA PRO A 17 -34.42 -26.89 5.68
C PRO A 17 -34.82 -25.49 6.15
N SER A 18 -35.48 -25.40 7.30
CA SER A 18 -35.97 -24.14 7.89
C SER A 18 -34.87 -23.10 8.11
N GLY A 19 -33.63 -23.54 8.29
CA GLY A 19 -32.46 -22.67 8.38
C GLY A 19 -32.24 -21.79 7.14
N LEU A 20 -32.58 -22.27 5.93
CA LEU A 20 -32.43 -21.53 4.68
C LEU A 20 -33.27 -20.25 4.66
N ALA A 21 -34.43 -20.27 5.32
CA ALA A 21 -35.33 -19.10 5.39
C ALA A 21 -34.70 -17.90 6.10
N THR A 22 -33.63 -18.11 6.89
CA THR A 22 -32.91 -17.07 7.65
C THR A 22 -31.48 -16.87 7.17
N ILE A 23 -31.09 -17.52 6.06
CA ILE A 23 -29.70 -17.43 5.58
C ILE A 23 -29.35 -16.02 5.17
N ASP A 24 -30.26 -15.32 4.49
CA ASP A 24 -30.01 -13.96 4.04
C ASP A 24 -29.70 -13.04 5.23
N ASP A 25 -30.51 -13.11 6.29
CA ASP A 25 -30.28 -12.34 7.52
C ASP A 25 -28.93 -12.66 8.17
N LYS A 26 -28.55 -13.94 8.21
CA LYS A 26 -27.25 -14.37 8.76
C LYS A 26 -26.08 -13.88 7.92
N VAL A 27 -26.21 -13.92 6.59
CA VAL A 27 -25.18 -13.42 5.66
C VAL A 27 -25.03 -11.92 5.81
N LEU A 28 -26.13 -11.16 5.82
CA LEU A 28 -26.11 -9.70 6.00
C LEU A 28 -25.51 -9.32 7.35
N ALA A 29 -25.88 -10.03 8.42
CA ALA A 29 -25.29 -9.83 9.75
C ALA A 29 -23.78 -10.11 9.76
N GLY A 30 -23.33 -11.18 9.10
CA GLY A 30 -21.91 -11.51 8.97
C GLY A 30 -21.13 -10.44 8.18
N VAL A 31 -21.68 -9.94 7.07
CA VAL A 31 -21.08 -8.86 6.29
C VAL A 31 -21.01 -7.57 7.11
N ALA A 32 -22.06 -7.23 7.86
CA ALA A 32 -22.06 -6.05 8.71
C ALA A 32 -20.98 -6.12 9.81
N ALA A 33 -20.81 -7.29 10.44
CA ALA A 33 -19.75 -7.52 11.42
C ALA A 33 -18.35 -7.35 10.80
N SER A 34 -18.10 -7.99 9.65
CA SER A 34 -16.83 -7.89 8.93
C SER A 34 -16.49 -6.45 8.52
N ARG A 35 -17.48 -5.67 8.05
CA ARG A 35 -17.29 -4.24 7.75
C ARG A 35 -16.91 -3.43 8.99
N ARG A 36 -17.47 -3.76 10.16
CA ARG A 36 -17.16 -3.07 11.41
C ARG A 36 -15.71 -3.32 11.84
N GLU A 37 -15.23 -4.55 11.69
CA GLU A 37 -13.84 -4.93 11.95
C GLU A 37 -12.88 -4.22 11.00
N ALA A 38 -13.20 -4.21 9.69
CA ALA A 38 -12.41 -3.49 8.68
C ALA A 38 -12.37 -1.98 8.96
N ALA A 39 -13.49 -1.38 9.38
CA ALA A 39 -13.54 0.03 9.75
C ALA A 39 -12.72 0.35 11.00
N ALA A 40 -12.64 -0.59 11.97
CA ALA A 40 -11.77 -0.44 13.14
C ALA A 40 -10.28 -0.43 12.74
N GLY A 41 -9.87 -1.33 11.85
CA GLY A 41 -8.52 -1.34 11.28
C GLY A 41 -8.20 -0.07 10.48
N SER A 42 -9.15 0.39 9.65
CA SER A 42 -8.98 1.60 8.83
C SER A 42 -8.76 2.87 9.65
N ARG A 43 -9.40 3.00 10.82
CA ARG A 43 -9.20 4.15 11.71
C ARG A 43 -7.76 4.22 12.23
N LEU A 44 -7.20 3.07 12.63
CA LEU A 44 -5.81 3.00 13.09
C LEU A 44 -4.83 3.33 11.97
N THR A 45 -5.08 2.83 10.75
CA THR A 45 -4.28 3.18 9.57
C THR A 45 -4.38 4.67 9.25
N GLY A 46 -5.57 5.27 9.35
CA GLY A 46 -5.78 6.71 9.18
C GLY A 46 -5.01 7.55 10.20
N PHE A 47 -5.03 7.15 11.47
CA PHE A 47 -4.23 7.80 12.52
C PHE A 47 -2.74 7.66 12.28
N ALA A 48 -2.26 6.47 11.89
CA ALA A 48 -0.86 6.23 11.56
C ALA A 48 -0.41 7.09 10.38
N ALA A 49 -1.22 7.20 9.32
CA ALA A 49 -0.95 8.05 8.17
C ALA A 49 -0.89 9.54 8.57
N ALA A 50 -1.85 10.01 9.37
CA ALA A 50 -1.87 11.39 9.85
C ALA A 50 -0.65 11.71 10.74
N LEU A 51 -0.28 10.79 11.63
CA LEU A 51 0.90 10.94 12.49
C LEU A 51 2.19 10.95 11.66
N ALA A 52 2.36 10.02 10.72
CA ALA A 52 3.51 9.98 9.83
C ALA A 52 3.65 11.26 9.01
N LEU A 53 2.53 11.80 8.53
CA LEU A 53 2.51 13.08 7.81
C LEU A 53 2.91 14.25 8.71
N ALA A 54 2.37 14.33 9.92
CA ALA A 54 2.71 15.38 10.88
C ALA A 54 4.20 15.33 11.26
N VAL A 55 4.73 14.14 11.53
CA VAL A 55 6.15 13.92 11.83
C VAL A 55 7.02 14.27 10.62
N GLY A 56 6.62 13.88 9.41
CA GLY A 56 7.34 14.20 8.17
C GLY A 56 7.37 15.70 7.88
N ILE A 57 6.27 16.42 8.10
CA ILE A 57 6.21 17.88 7.93
C ILE A 57 7.08 18.58 8.99
N ALA A 58 6.96 18.18 10.26
CA ALA A 58 7.73 18.79 11.34
C ALA A 58 9.23 18.50 11.20
N GLY A 59 9.61 17.28 10.85
CA GLY A 59 11.00 16.85 10.71
C GLY A 59 11.65 17.25 9.38
N GLY A 60 10.91 17.26 8.27
CA GLY A 60 11.45 17.57 6.95
C GLY A 60 11.28 19.03 6.51
N GLY A 61 10.19 19.68 6.93
CA GLY A 61 9.88 21.06 6.52
C GLY A 61 10.48 22.14 7.42
N LEU A 62 10.59 21.88 8.74
CA LEU A 62 11.11 22.85 9.71
C LEU A 62 12.58 22.60 10.09
N ALA A 63 13.06 21.36 9.99
CA ALA A 63 14.48 21.03 10.16
C ALA A 63 15.22 20.92 8.80
N GLY A 64 14.66 21.51 7.75
CA GLY A 64 15.39 21.82 6.54
C GLY A 64 16.50 22.81 6.88
N GLY A 65 17.68 22.28 7.20
CA GLY A 65 18.91 23.06 7.21
C GLY A 65 19.14 23.71 5.84
N GLU A 66 20.09 24.65 5.81
CA GLU A 66 20.57 25.35 4.60
C GLU A 66 20.42 24.43 3.37
N PRO A 67 19.70 24.85 2.31
CA PRO A 67 19.55 24.03 1.12
C PRO A 67 20.93 23.58 0.69
N ALA A 68 21.14 22.27 0.54
CA ALA A 68 22.43 21.72 0.17
C ALA A 68 22.86 22.38 -1.15
N THR A 69 23.73 23.38 -1.05
CA THR A 69 24.28 24.06 -2.20
C THR A 69 25.22 23.06 -2.85
N ALA A 70 24.75 22.39 -3.91
CA ALA A 70 25.66 21.66 -4.77
C ALA A 70 26.69 22.69 -5.27
N GLN A 71 27.95 22.58 -4.83
CA GLN A 71 29.01 23.35 -5.44
C GLN A 71 28.97 23.03 -6.93
N PRO A 72 28.83 24.03 -7.82
CA PRO A 72 28.83 23.80 -9.25
C PRO A 72 30.21 23.27 -9.62
N LEU A 73 30.34 21.95 -9.71
CA LEU A 73 31.49 21.28 -10.32
C LEU A 73 31.39 21.57 -11.82
N SER A 74 31.85 22.75 -12.22
CA SER A 74 32.06 23.05 -13.63
C SER A 74 33.18 22.13 -14.12
N PRO A 75 32.91 21.24 -15.09
CA PRO A 75 33.94 20.35 -15.64
C PRO A 75 35.16 21.12 -16.18
N PHE A 76 34.95 22.39 -16.52
CA PHE A 76 35.94 23.30 -17.08
C PHE A 76 36.39 24.42 -16.12
N ALA A 77 36.05 24.34 -14.82
CA ALA A 77 36.61 25.29 -13.86
C ALA A 77 38.15 25.13 -13.79
N PRO A 78 38.93 26.23 -13.72
CA PRO A 78 40.39 26.19 -13.72
C PRO A 78 40.98 25.33 -12.61
N ASP A 79 40.28 25.25 -11.47
CA ASP A 79 40.72 24.53 -10.27
C ASP A 79 40.15 23.09 -10.20
N ASN A 80 39.51 22.60 -11.26
CA ASN A 80 38.91 21.27 -11.30
C ASN A 80 39.95 20.19 -11.64
N LEU A 81 40.14 19.20 -10.76
CA LEU A 81 41.02 18.04 -11.00
C LEU A 81 40.59 17.18 -12.22
N LEU A 82 39.35 17.33 -12.68
CA LEU A 82 38.81 16.68 -13.88
C LEU A 82 38.85 17.58 -15.13
N ALA A 83 39.50 18.75 -15.08
CA ALA A 83 39.67 19.58 -16.26
C ALA A 83 40.46 18.80 -17.34
N PRO A 84 40.07 18.86 -18.62
CA PRO A 84 40.73 18.06 -19.67
C PRO A 84 42.25 18.24 -19.76
N SER A 85 42.77 19.41 -19.35
CA SER A 85 44.20 19.71 -19.32
C SER A 85 44.97 18.88 -18.28
N THR A 86 44.37 18.52 -17.13
CA THR A 86 45.05 17.67 -16.13
C THR A 86 45.15 16.22 -16.59
N LEU A 87 44.21 15.76 -17.44
CA LEU A 87 44.29 14.44 -18.09
C LEU A 87 45.42 14.37 -19.14
N LEU A 88 45.72 15.49 -19.81
CA LEU A 88 46.84 15.60 -20.75
C LEU A 88 48.20 15.72 -20.05
N ASP A 89 48.26 16.35 -18.87
CA ASP A 89 49.49 16.40 -18.07
C ASP A 89 49.89 15.04 -17.48
N VAL A 90 48.93 14.13 -17.24
CA VAL A 90 49.18 12.80 -16.65
C VAL A 90 49.46 11.72 -17.72
N HIS A 91 49.31 12.04 -19.01
CA HIS A 91 49.66 11.13 -20.11
C HIS A 91 50.66 11.77 -21.08
N PRO A 92 51.97 11.46 -21.00
CA PRO A 92 52.94 11.85 -22.03
C PRO A 92 52.66 11.18 -23.39
#